data_AF-A0AAN8IS59-F1
#
_entry.id   AF-A0AAN8IS59-F1
#
_cell.length_a   1.000
_cell.length_b   1.000
_cell.length_c   1.000
_cell.angle_alpha   90.00
_cell.angle_beta   90.00
_cell.angle_gamma   90.00
#
_symmetry.space_group_name_H-M   'P 1'
#
loop_
_entity.id
_entity.type
_entity.pdbx_description
1 polymer ?
#
loop_
_entity_poly.entity_id
_entity_poly.type
_entity_poly.pdbx_seq_one_letter_code
_entity_poly.pdbx_strand_id
1 'polypeptide(L)'
;MAEKTQEKSLVVISDGDHSCWNYTERDGEFRLSDEIRANNIKLVYVSMAQSEELKERVRRIAGKEGHIIQGVHFRHLDPKILEKTMEKVCNEFD
;
A
#
# COMPACT_ATOMS: atom_id res chain seq x y z
N MET A 1 -11.03 -18.67 25.93
CA MET A 1 -11.54 -17.41 25.37
C MET A 1 -10.69 -17.15 24.14
N ALA A 2 -11.27 -17.15 22.93
CA ALA A 2 -10.50 -16.88 21.73
C ALA A 2 -9.98 -15.44 21.81
N GLU A 3 -8.67 -15.24 21.69
CA GLU A 3 -8.11 -13.91 21.47
C GLU A 3 -8.80 -13.33 20.23
N LYS A 4 -9.50 -12.20 20.39
CA LYS A 4 -9.90 -11.40 19.23
C LYS A 4 -8.61 -10.83 18.66
N THR A 5 -8.07 -11.48 17.62
CA THR A 5 -6.97 -10.92 16.83
C THR A 5 -7.43 -9.56 16.33
N GLN A 6 -6.82 -8.48 16.84
CA GLN A 6 -7.12 -7.15 16.31
C GLN A 6 -6.70 -7.12 14.85
N GLU A 7 -7.67 -6.80 14.01
CA GLU A 7 -7.49 -6.55 12.60
C GLU A 7 -6.55 -5.35 12.40
N LYS A 8 -5.55 -5.52 11.54
CA LYS A 8 -4.49 -4.52 11.31
C LYS A 8 -4.50 -4.12 9.85
N SER A 9 -4.41 -2.81 9.62
CA SER A 9 -4.17 -2.22 8.30
C SER A 9 -2.86 -1.44 8.28
N LEU A 10 -2.19 -1.50 7.13
CA LEU A 10 -1.09 -0.63 6.77
C LEU A 10 -1.52 0.20 5.55
N VAL A 11 -1.49 1.52 5.71
CA VAL A 11 -1.66 2.46 4.59
C VAL A 11 -0.28 2.96 4.19
N VAL A 12 0.08 2.75 2.93
CA VAL A 12 1.32 3.26 2.34
C VAL A 12 0.97 4.39 1.38
N ILE A 13 1.57 5.56 1.55
CA ILE A 13 1.43 6.68 0.61
C ILE A 13 2.81 6.97 0.04
N SER A 14 2.99 6.75 -1.26
CA SER A 14 4.31 6.84 -1.91
C SER A 14 4.19 7.09 -3.41
N ASP A 15 5.22 7.71 -4.00
CA ASP A 15 5.40 7.81 -5.46
C ASP A 15 5.98 6.54 -6.09
N GLY A 16 6.23 5.51 -5.28
CA GLY A 16 6.74 4.22 -5.72
C GLY A 16 8.25 4.19 -5.93
N ASP A 17 8.96 5.29 -5.66
CA ASP A 17 10.41 5.32 -5.77
C ASP A 17 11.04 4.28 -4.84
N HIS A 18 12.05 3.58 -5.36
CA HIS A 18 12.80 2.56 -4.66
C HIS A 18 14.29 2.89 -4.60
N SER A 19 14.68 4.15 -4.86
CA SER A 19 16.07 4.63 -4.88
C SER A 19 16.89 4.30 -3.63
N CYS A 20 16.24 4.00 -2.49
CA CYS A 20 16.88 3.54 -1.26
C CYS A 20 17.27 2.04 -1.25
N TRP A 21 17.16 1.31 -2.35
CA TRP A 21 17.52 -0.12 -2.44
C TRP A 21 19.00 -0.43 -2.09
N ASN A 22 19.87 0.57 -2.05
CA ASN A 22 21.24 0.39 -1.55
C ASN A 22 21.28 0.13 -0.03
N TYR A 23 20.23 0.50 0.71
CA TYR A 23 20.11 0.34 2.17
C TYR A 23 19.19 -0.82 2.58
N THR A 24 18.35 -1.26 1.67
CA THR A 24 17.44 -2.38 1.83
C THR A 24 17.60 -3.20 0.57
N GLU A 25 18.15 -4.41 0.66
CA GLU A 25 18.41 -5.35 -0.44
C GLU A 25 17.52 -5.14 -1.67
N ARG A 26 18.08 -5.31 -2.88
CA ARG A 26 17.34 -5.13 -4.14
C ARG A 26 15.98 -5.84 -4.07
N ASP A 27 14.90 -5.06 -4.26
CA ASP A 27 13.50 -5.52 -4.21
C ASP A 27 12.98 -5.99 -2.83
N GLY A 28 13.64 -5.59 -1.73
CA GLY A 28 13.28 -5.98 -0.36
C GLY A 28 11.87 -5.59 0.07
N GLU A 29 11.28 -4.56 -0.55
CA GLU A 29 9.90 -4.17 -0.31
C GLU A 29 8.89 -5.25 -0.74
N PHE A 30 9.22 -6.09 -1.72
CA PHE A 30 8.33 -7.19 -2.13
C PHE A 30 8.28 -8.26 -1.03
N ARG A 31 9.44 -8.64 -0.48
CA ARG A 31 9.51 -9.59 0.65
C ARG A 31 8.74 -9.05 1.85
N LEU A 32 8.94 -7.78 2.22
CA LEU A 32 8.21 -7.15 3.32
C LEU A 32 6.70 -7.12 3.04
N SER A 33 6.28 -6.84 1.82
CA SER A 33 4.86 -6.86 1.45
C SER A 33 4.23 -8.25 1.61
N ASP A 34 4.98 -9.31 1.26
CA ASP A 34 4.53 -10.69 1.43
C ASP A 34 4.43 -11.06 2.91
N GLU A 35 5.40 -10.66 3.73
CA GLU A 35 5.38 -10.86 5.19
C GLU A 35 4.20 -10.14 5.84
N ILE A 36 3.93 -8.88 5.46
CA ILE A 36 2.79 -8.09 5.94
C ILE A 36 1.48 -8.84 5.64
N ARG A 37 1.29 -9.29 4.39
CA ARG A 37 0.09 -10.04 3.98
C ARG A 37 -0.02 -11.39 4.71
N ALA A 38 1.09 -12.12 4.89
CA ALA A 38 1.12 -13.39 5.61
C ALA A 38 0.72 -13.24 7.09
N ASN A 39 0.95 -12.06 7.68
CA ASN A 39 0.53 -11.72 9.04
C ASN A 39 -0.92 -11.18 9.12
N ASN A 40 -1.72 -11.39 8.07
CA ASN A 40 -3.10 -10.92 7.97
C ASN A 40 -3.24 -9.39 8.15
N ILE A 41 -2.21 -8.64 7.78
CA ILE A 41 -2.25 -7.17 7.75
C ILE A 41 -2.74 -6.77 6.36
N LYS A 42 -3.83 -6.00 6.31
CA LYS A 42 -4.37 -5.46 5.06
C LYS A 42 -3.50 -4.30 4.61
N LEU A 43 -3.01 -4.35 3.38
CA LEU A 43 -2.21 -3.29 2.80
C LEU A 43 -3.05 -2.50 1.80
N VAL A 44 -3.18 -1.19 2.03
CA VAL A 44 -3.79 -0.23 1.11
C VAL A 44 -2.72 0.74 0.64
N TYR A 45 -2.57 0.90 -0.66
CA TYR A 45 -1.50 1.70 -1.26
C TYR A 45 -2.09 2.91 -1.97
N VAL A 46 -1.68 4.09 -1.56
CA VAL A 46 -1.98 5.36 -2.24
C VAL A 46 -0.79 5.70 -3.12
N SER A 47 -0.93 5.43 -4.41
CA SER A 47 0.15 5.55 -5.39
C SER A 47 0.18 6.95 -6.01
N MET A 48 1.35 7.59 -5.98
CA MET A 48 1.66 8.80 -6.76
C MET A 48 2.58 8.48 -7.95
N ALA A 49 2.76 7.19 -8.27
CA ALA A 49 3.66 6.71 -9.31
C ALA A 49 3.20 7.14 -10.70
N GLN A 50 4.11 7.79 -11.45
CA GLN A 50 3.79 8.28 -12.79
C GLN A 50 4.32 7.40 -13.92
N SER A 51 5.47 6.74 -13.72
CA SER A 51 6.05 5.84 -14.72
C SER A 51 5.43 4.44 -14.62
N GLU A 52 5.34 3.74 -15.76
CA GLU A 52 4.82 2.36 -15.80
C GLU A 52 5.66 1.39 -14.95
N GLU A 53 6.97 1.59 -14.90
CA GLU A 53 7.85 0.81 -14.03
C GLU A 53 7.43 0.94 -12.55
N LEU A 54 7.25 2.16 -12.05
CA LEU A 54 6.86 2.40 -10.66
C LEU A 54 5.43 1.90 -10.38
N LYS A 55 4.51 2.01 -11.35
CA LYS A 55 3.16 1.46 -11.23
C LYS A 55 3.18 -0.06 -11.06
N GLU A 56 4.01 -0.77 -11.82
CA GLU A 56 4.14 -2.22 -11.70
C GLU A 56 4.73 -2.65 -10.36
N ARG A 57 5.74 -1.91 -9.86
CA ARG A 57 6.27 -2.14 -8.52
C ARG A 57 5.21 -1.94 -7.45
N VAL A 58 4.45 -0.85 -7.52
CA VAL A 58 3.35 -0.57 -6.58
C VAL A 58 2.29 -1.67 -6.63
N ARG A 59 1.93 -2.16 -7.83
CA ARG A 59 1.02 -3.31 -7.96
C ARG A 59 1.53 -4.54 -7.23
N ARG A 60 2.82 -4.86 -7.36
CA ARG A 60 3.42 -6.00 -6.68
C ARG A 60 3.41 -5.86 -5.14
N ILE A 61 3.72 -4.66 -4.62
CA ILE A 61 3.70 -4.36 -3.19
C ILE A 61 2.26 -4.44 -2.65
N ALA A 62 1.32 -3.78 -3.32
CA ALA A 62 -0.07 -3.74 -2.88
C ALA A 62 -0.78 -5.10 -3.03
N GLY A 63 -0.43 -5.86 -4.07
CA GLY A 63 -1.06 -7.14 -4.41
C GLY A 63 -2.28 -6.94 -5.31
N LYS A 64 -3.48 -7.25 -4.80
CA LYS A 64 -4.72 -7.11 -5.57
C LYS A 64 -4.90 -5.66 -6.03
N GLU A 65 -5.22 -5.44 -7.31
CA GLU A 65 -5.37 -4.09 -7.87
C GLU A 65 -6.38 -3.21 -7.11
N GLY A 66 -7.42 -3.81 -6.52
CA GLY A 66 -8.44 -3.09 -5.74
C GLY A 66 -7.94 -2.45 -4.44
N HIS A 67 -6.68 -2.66 -4.05
CA HIS A 67 -6.05 -2.05 -2.87
C HIS A 67 -5.17 -0.85 -3.22
N ILE A 68 -5.17 -0.44 -4.50
CA ILE A 68 -4.37 0.67 -5.00
C ILE A 68 -5.30 1.84 -5.29
N ILE A 69 -5.04 2.96 -4.65
CA ILE A 69 -5.70 4.23 -4.90
C ILE A 69 -4.71 5.12 -5.63
N GLN A 70 -5.03 5.49 -6.87
CA GLN A 70 -4.15 6.35 -7.65
C GLN A 70 -4.41 7.82 -7.32
N GLY A 71 -3.34 8.50 -6.90
CA GLY A 71 -3.24 9.95 -6.88
C GLY A 71 -2.35 10.45 -8.01
N VAL A 72 -2.37 11.76 -8.24
CA VAL A 72 -1.62 12.38 -9.34
C VAL A 72 -0.26 12.91 -8.86
N HIS A 73 -0.25 13.61 -7.72
CA HIS A 73 0.94 14.16 -7.06
C HIS A 73 0.64 14.42 -5.58
N PHE A 74 1.67 14.42 -4.73
CA PHE A 74 1.53 14.78 -3.31
C PHE A 74 0.92 16.17 -3.08
N ARG A 75 1.21 17.14 -3.96
CA ARG A 75 0.60 18.48 -3.91
C ARG A 75 -0.91 18.47 -4.17
N HIS A 76 -1.43 17.40 -4.74
CA HIS A 76 -2.83 17.17 -5.03
C HIS A 76 -3.38 15.98 -4.23
N LEU A 77 -2.77 15.66 -3.08
CA LEU A 77 -3.36 14.73 -2.11
C LEU A 77 -4.60 15.40 -1.51
N ASP A 78 -5.69 15.39 -2.27
CA ASP A 78 -6.99 15.93 -1.90
C ASP A 78 -7.58 15.07 -0.75
N PRO A 79 -8.22 15.68 0.26
CA PRO A 79 -9.04 14.98 1.26
C PRO A 79 -9.92 13.85 0.70
N LYS A 80 -10.43 13.94 -0.53
CA LYS A 80 -11.20 12.87 -1.19
C LYS A 80 -10.41 11.58 -1.40
N ILE A 81 -9.10 11.67 -1.67
CA ILE A 81 -8.22 10.49 -1.79
C ILE A 81 -8.08 9.82 -0.42
N LEU A 82 -7.90 10.63 0.63
CA LEU A 82 -7.82 10.13 2.01
C LEU A 82 -9.15 9.49 2.43
N GLU A 83 -10.28 10.11 2.14
CA GLU A 83 -11.62 9.58 2.42
C GLU A 83 -11.82 8.21 1.76
N LYS A 84 -11.57 8.10 0.45
CA LYS A 84 -11.60 6.81 -0.27
C LYS A 84 -10.64 5.78 0.32
N THR A 85 -9.48 6.21 0.80
CA THR A 85 -8.51 5.34 1.46
C THR A 85 -9.08 4.78 2.76
N MET A 86 -9.70 5.64 3.57
CA MET A 86 -10.32 5.23 4.82
C MET A 86 -11.53 4.33 4.57
N GLU A 87 -12.40 4.65 3.62
CA GLU A 87 -13.52 3.79 3.22
C GLU A 87 -13.03 2.42 2.78
N LYS A 88 -11.96 2.37 1.99
CA LYS A 88 -11.35 1.12 1.53
C LYS A 88 -10.77 0.32 2.68
N VAL A 89 -10.12 0.96 3.64
CA VAL A 89 -9.63 0.31 4.86
C VAL A 89 -10.79 -0.27 5.66
N CYS A 90 -11.87 0.48 5.89
CA CYS A 90 -13.02 0.02 6.67
C CYS A 90 -13.77 -1.14 5.99
N ASN A 91 -14.03 -1.07 4.68
CA ASN A 91 -14.77 -2.09 3.93
C ASN A 91 -14.02 -3.42 3.78
N GLU A 92 -12.71 -3.48 4.04
CA GLU A 92 -11.93 -4.72 3.99
C GLU A 92 -11.99 -5.51 5.31
N PHE A 93 -12.67 -4.96 6.33
CA PHE A 93 -12.90 -5.52 7.65
C PHE A 93 -14.38 -5.84 7.95
N ASP A 94 -15.30 -5.39 7.10
CA ASP A 94 -16.73 -5.75 7.14
C ASP A 94 -17.01 -7.04 6.34
#